data_AF-A0A316R6R8-F1
#
_entry.id   AF-A0A316R6R8-F1
#
_cell.length_a   1.000
_cell.length_b   1.000
_cell.length_c   1.000
_cell.angle_alpha   90.00
_cell.angle_beta   90.00
_cell.angle_gamma   90.00
#
_symmetry.space_group_name_H-M   'P 1'
#
loop_
_entity.id
_entity.type
_entity.pdbx_description
1 polymer ?
#
loop_
_entity_poly.entity_id
_entity_poly.type
_entity_poly.pdbx_seq_one_letter_code
_entity_poly.pdbx_strand_id
1 'polypeptide(L)'
;MKKLILTLTIIIASVFNGYSQEEDMEHPPLYLTFTSKTGHDYKNSGVYRNKADKLWPMFKALPINYTYVNPDVKASVFLIYVELDLEYRRRDMGGELQYDDSLTVATYPIKFMEENNFIDIDELFSGMSKEEIWEIVETWRGKRIYIVDKNPDFGEITDDSVKVTQVKCLGTNRPPKNDAIIRN
;
A
#
# COMPACT_ATOMS: atom_id res chain seq x y z
N MET A 1 1.02 0.87 34.71
CA MET A 1 0.86 0.49 33.28
C MET A 1 1.57 1.53 32.40
N LYS A 2 2.89 1.38 32.24
CA LYS A 2 3.78 2.25 31.44
C LYS A 2 4.96 1.40 30.94
N LYS A 3 4.70 0.33 30.18
CA LYS A 3 5.76 -0.55 29.63
C LYS A 3 5.23 -1.32 28.42
N LEU A 4 4.87 -0.64 27.34
CA LEU A 4 4.69 -1.31 26.03
C LEU A 4 4.78 -0.38 24.81
N ILE A 5 5.33 0.84 24.95
CA ILE A 5 5.47 1.80 23.82
C ILE A 5 6.91 1.82 23.28
N LEU A 6 7.84 1.07 23.89
CA LEU A 6 9.28 1.21 23.61
C LEU A 6 9.88 0.08 22.77
N THR A 7 9.12 -0.51 21.85
CA THR A 7 9.64 -1.59 20.97
C THR A 7 9.11 -1.50 19.54
N LEU A 8 8.80 -0.29 19.05
CA LEU A 8 8.48 -0.06 17.63
C LEU A 8 9.30 1.09 17.03
N THR A 9 10.49 1.36 17.59
CA THR A 9 11.40 2.43 17.11
C THR A 9 12.66 1.87 16.44
N ILE A 10 12.77 0.55 16.24
CA ILE A 10 13.97 -0.07 15.66
C ILE A 10 13.59 -1.09 14.57
N ILE A 11 12.87 -0.65 13.53
CA ILE A 11 12.85 -1.30 12.20
C ILE A 11 12.65 -0.24 11.10
N ILE A 12 13.44 0.84 11.08
CA ILE A 12 13.50 1.74 9.89
C ILE A 12 14.97 2.08 9.52
N ALA A 13 15.96 1.52 10.22
CA ALA A 13 17.37 1.87 10.02
C ALA A 13 18.25 0.72 9.52
N SER A 14 17.67 -0.33 8.92
CA SER A 14 18.42 -1.51 8.49
C SER A 14 18.45 -1.62 6.96
N VAL A 15 19.58 -1.16 6.40
CA VAL A 15 20.21 -1.62 5.14
C VAL A 15 19.54 -1.21 3.82
N PHE A 16 19.82 0.02 3.35
CA PHE A 16 19.71 0.39 1.94
C PHE A 16 20.92 -0.17 1.18
N ASN A 17 20.78 -1.33 0.56
CA ASN A 17 21.71 -1.82 -0.46
C ASN A 17 20.91 -2.58 -1.52
N GLY A 18 20.38 -1.85 -2.51
CA GLY A 18 19.70 -2.48 -3.64
C GLY A 18 19.16 -1.46 -4.64
N TYR A 19 19.80 -1.39 -5.81
CA TYR A 19 19.35 -0.76 -7.07
C TYR A 19 18.68 0.63 -7.00
N SER A 20 19.53 1.66 -7.07
CA SER A 20 19.32 2.97 -7.70
C SER A 20 17.86 3.45 -7.88
N GLN A 21 17.26 3.95 -6.81
CA GLN A 21 16.59 5.25 -6.88
C GLN A 21 17.52 6.17 -6.08
N GLU A 22 18.03 7.25 -6.68
CA GLU A 22 18.60 8.35 -5.89
C GLU A 22 17.63 8.60 -4.74
N GLU A 23 18.10 8.46 -3.50
CA GLU A 23 17.23 8.41 -2.32
C GLU A 23 16.33 9.64 -2.31
N ASP A 24 15.09 9.46 -2.75
CA ASP A 24 13.99 10.37 -2.49
C ASP A 24 13.75 10.30 -0.98
N MET A 25 14.62 11.02 -0.24
CA MET A 25 14.57 11.10 1.21
C MET A 25 13.28 11.78 1.69
N GLU A 26 12.61 12.52 0.80
CA GLU A 26 11.31 13.10 1.06
C GLU A 26 10.23 12.02 1.15
N HIS A 27 10.30 10.99 0.29
CA HIS A 27 9.35 9.88 0.24
C HIS A 27 10.00 8.50 0.38
N PRO A 28 10.43 8.11 1.59
CA PRO A 28 11.13 6.85 1.80
C PRO A 28 10.27 5.64 1.40
N PRO A 29 10.89 4.56 0.87
CA PRO A 29 10.16 3.39 0.41
C PRO A 29 9.55 2.59 1.57
N LEU A 30 8.40 1.98 1.32
CA LEU A 30 7.76 0.98 2.16
C LEU A 30 7.48 -0.25 1.29
N TYR A 31 8.11 -1.38 1.62
CA TYR A 31 7.95 -2.63 0.90
C TYR A 31 6.98 -3.55 1.65
N LEU A 32 5.89 -3.93 1.00
CA LEU A 32 4.83 -4.78 1.56
C LEU A 32 4.66 -6.04 0.69
N THR A 33 4.30 -7.14 1.33
CA THR A 33 3.92 -8.37 0.63
C THR A 33 2.67 -8.99 1.24
N PHE A 34 1.99 -9.81 0.46
CA PHE A 34 0.80 -10.56 0.87
C PHE A 34 0.49 -11.61 -0.19
N THR A 35 -0.38 -12.57 0.12
CA THR A 35 -0.96 -13.48 -0.88
C THR A 35 -2.42 -13.09 -1.08
N SER A 36 -2.74 -12.39 -2.17
CA SER A 36 -4.08 -11.85 -2.34
C SER A 36 -5.12 -12.92 -2.69
N LYS A 37 -6.38 -12.63 -2.39
CA LYS A 37 -7.55 -13.40 -2.78
C LYS A 37 -8.29 -12.68 -3.90
N THR A 38 -8.93 -13.42 -4.80
CA THR A 38 -9.79 -12.84 -5.84
C THR A 38 -11.22 -12.64 -5.35
N GLY A 39 -11.87 -11.56 -5.77
CA GLY A 39 -13.30 -11.33 -5.58
C GLY A 39 -13.66 -10.36 -4.45
N HIS A 40 -14.96 -10.10 -4.32
CA HIS A 40 -15.52 -9.11 -3.37
C HIS A 40 -16.19 -9.76 -2.14
N ASP A 41 -16.04 -11.07 -1.99
CA ASP A 41 -16.54 -11.81 -0.84
C ASP A 41 -15.57 -11.63 0.32
N TYR A 42 -15.59 -10.44 0.95
CA TYR A 42 -14.75 -10.04 2.10
C TYR A 42 -15.10 -10.81 3.39
N LYS A 43 -15.18 -12.14 3.31
CA LYS A 43 -15.68 -13.04 4.35
C LYS A 43 -14.60 -13.42 5.37
N ASN A 44 -13.35 -13.47 4.93
CA ASN A 44 -12.21 -13.89 5.73
C ASN A 44 -11.12 -12.81 5.76
N SER A 45 -10.29 -12.81 6.81
CA SER A 45 -9.16 -11.90 6.91
C SER A 45 -8.18 -12.04 5.73
N GLY A 46 -7.57 -10.94 5.32
CA GLY A 46 -6.49 -10.90 4.34
C GLY A 46 -6.70 -9.86 3.24
N VAL A 47 -5.79 -9.86 2.27
CA VAL A 47 -5.81 -8.92 1.14
C VAL A 47 -6.63 -9.45 -0.02
N TYR A 48 -7.55 -8.64 -0.53
CA TYR A 48 -8.36 -8.93 -1.71
C TYR A 48 -7.94 -8.04 -2.87
N ARG A 49 -7.68 -8.66 -4.02
CA ARG A 49 -7.31 -7.97 -5.25
C ARG A 49 -8.48 -7.93 -6.21
N ASN A 50 -8.87 -6.72 -6.63
CA ASN A 50 -9.97 -6.51 -7.56
C ASN A 50 -9.64 -5.41 -8.56
N LYS A 51 -9.88 -5.67 -9.85
CA LYS A 51 -9.88 -4.58 -10.84
C LYS A 51 -11.11 -3.69 -10.62
N ALA A 52 -10.98 -2.40 -10.90
CA ALA A 52 -12.13 -1.52 -11.00
C ALA A 52 -13.13 -2.07 -12.03
N ASP A 53 -14.41 -1.79 -11.81
CA ASP A 53 -15.52 -2.17 -12.68
C ASP A 53 -15.63 -1.28 -13.93
N LYS A 54 -15.08 -0.06 -13.86
CA LYS A 54 -15.17 0.93 -14.93
C LYS A 54 -13.84 1.66 -15.15
N LEU A 55 -13.50 1.84 -16.42
CA LEU A 55 -12.43 2.73 -16.85
C LEU A 55 -12.97 4.17 -16.93
N TRP A 56 -12.51 5.03 -16.02
CA TRP A 56 -12.85 6.45 -16.03
C TRP A 56 -11.90 7.22 -16.96
N PRO A 57 -12.32 8.38 -17.52
CA PRO A 57 -11.50 9.15 -18.48
C PRO A 57 -10.12 9.58 -17.96
N MET A 58 -9.96 9.68 -16.64
CA MET A 58 -8.71 10.03 -15.98
C MET A 58 -7.72 8.87 -15.82
N PHE A 59 -8.11 7.65 -16.20
CA PHE A 59 -7.30 6.44 -16.08
C PHE A 59 -6.92 5.92 -17.46
N LYS A 60 -5.65 5.56 -17.64
CA LYS A 60 -5.14 4.90 -18.86
C LYS A 60 -5.46 3.40 -18.90
N ALA A 61 -5.60 2.79 -17.74
CA ALA A 61 -5.93 1.37 -17.55
C ALA A 61 -6.86 1.20 -16.35
N LEU A 62 -7.56 0.05 -16.27
CA LEU A 62 -8.42 -0.24 -15.13
C LEU A 62 -7.59 -0.28 -13.85
N PRO A 63 -7.88 0.55 -12.84
CA PRO A 63 -7.19 0.49 -11.56
C PRO A 63 -7.29 -0.90 -10.91
N ILE A 64 -6.29 -1.24 -10.10
CA ILE A 64 -6.29 -2.47 -9.30
C ILE A 64 -6.35 -2.06 -7.83
N ASN A 65 -7.42 -2.47 -7.16
CA ASN A 65 -7.61 -2.27 -5.73
C ASN A 65 -7.07 -3.47 -4.96
N TYR A 66 -6.31 -3.20 -3.91
CA TYR A 66 -5.87 -4.17 -2.93
C TYR A 66 -6.47 -3.76 -1.58
N THR A 67 -7.41 -4.55 -1.09
CA THR A 67 -8.14 -4.24 0.14
C THR A 67 -7.81 -5.28 1.19
N TYR A 68 -7.06 -4.90 2.22
CA TYR A 68 -6.96 -5.73 3.43
C TYR A 68 -8.27 -5.61 4.20
N VAL A 69 -8.82 -6.74 4.62
CA VAL A 69 -9.98 -6.80 5.51
C VAL A 69 -9.65 -7.72 6.67
N ASN A 70 -10.05 -7.34 7.88
CA ASN A 70 -10.15 -8.23 9.03
C ASN A 70 -11.54 -8.08 9.66
N PRO A 71 -12.46 -9.04 9.44
CA PRO A 71 -13.83 -8.94 9.94
C PRO A 71 -13.94 -9.04 11.46
N ASP A 72 -13.01 -9.76 12.13
CA ASP A 72 -13.05 -9.99 13.58
C ASP A 72 -12.87 -8.67 14.35
N VAL A 73 -11.91 -7.85 13.92
CA VAL A 73 -11.66 -6.53 14.52
C VAL A 73 -12.33 -5.39 13.74
N LYS A 74 -13.00 -5.70 12.62
CA LYS A 74 -13.65 -4.72 11.72
C LYS A 74 -12.67 -3.65 11.21
N ALA A 75 -11.49 -4.07 10.78
CA ALA A 75 -10.47 -3.20 10.18
C ALA A 75 -10.42 -3.37 8.66
N SER A 76 -10.15 -2.28 7.95
CA SER A 76 -9.88 -2.33 6.51
C SER A 76 -8.81 -1.32 6.12
N VAL A 77 -7.95 -1.70 5.18
CA VAL A 77 -6.90 -0.84 4.59
C VAL A 77 -7.04 -0.88 3.09
N PHE A 78 -6.96 0.29 2.45
CA PHE A 78 -7.25 0.46 1.03
C PHE A 78 -5.99 0.92 0.30
N LEU A 79 -5.48 0.07 -0.60
CA LEU A 79 -4.37 0.37 -1.49
C LEU A 79 -4.84 0.31 -2.95
N ILE A 80 -4.26 1.14 -3.81
CA ILE A 80 -4.63 1.18 -5.23
C ILE A 80 -3.42 1.36 -6.15
N TYR A 81 -3.37 0.56 -7.21
CA TYR A 81 -2.58 0.86 -8.41
C TYR A 81 -3.46 1.54 -9.45
N VAL A 82 -3.00 2.66 -10.00
CA VAL A 82 -3.69 3.44 -11.03
C VAL A 82 -2.69 4.08 -11.98
N GLU A 83 -2.94 3.95 -13.28
CA GLU A 83 -2.24 4.70 -14.31
C GLU A 83 -3.05 5.94 -14.65
N LEU A 84 -2.64 7.11 -14.16
CA LEU A 84 -3.33 8.35 -14.43
C LEU A 84 -3.00 8.88 -15.84
N ASP A 85 -4.02 9.43 -16.50
CA ASP A 85 -3.80 10.38 -17.58
C ASP A 85 -3.40 11.73 -16.96
N LEU A 86 -2.09 11.98 -16.91
CA LEU A 86 -1.52 13.18 -16.32
C LEU A 86 -1.89 14.46 -17.08
N GLU A 87 -2.13 14.36 -18.40
CA GLU A 87 -2.58 15.49 -19.21
C GLU A 87 -4.04 15.84 -18.87
N TYR A 88 -4.90 14.81 -18.75
CA TYR A 88 -6.26 14.98 -18.22
C TYR A 88 -6.24 15.57 -16.81
N ARG A 89 -5.39 15.05 -15.92
CA ARG A 89 -5.27 15.52 -14.52
C ARG A 89 -4.91 17.00 -14.44
N ARG A 90 -3.92 17.44 -15.21
CA ARG A 90 -3.48 18.84 -15.28
C ARG A 90 -4.56 19.74 -15.87
N ARG A 91 -5.16 19.35 -16.99
CA ARG A 91 -6.14 20.16 -17.72
C ARG A 91 -7.47 20.30 -16.96
N ASP A 92 -8.04 19.18 -16.52
CA ASP A 92 -9.45 19.11 -16.13
C ASP A 92 -9.66 19.08 -14.62
N MET A 93 -8.62 18.75 -13.84
CA MET A 93 -8.71 18.75 -12.37
C MET A 93 -7.86 19.81 -11.68
N GLY A 94 -7.03 20.56 -12.43
CA GLY A 94 -6.33 21.76 -11.95
C GLY A 94 -5.36 21.55 -10.79
N GLY A 95 -4.96 20.31 -10.49
CA GLY A 95 -4.08 19.97 -9.38
C GLY A 95 -2.62 19.87 -9.81
N GLU A 96 -1.70 20.25 -8.92
CA GLU A 96 -0.27 19.94 -9.06
C GLU A 96 -0.07 18.43 -9.01
N LEU A 97 0.81 17.93 -9.89
CA LEU A 97 1.18 16.52 -9.89
C LEU A 97 1.92 16.18 -8.60
N GLN A 98 1.47 15.11 -7.95
CA GLN A 98 2.09 14.58 -6.74
C GLN A 98 3.13 13.50 -7.08
N TYR A 99 4.07 13.25 -6.17
CA TYR A 99 5.13 12.24 -6.33
C TYR A 99 4.60 10.82 -6.59
N ASP A 100 3.36 10.55 -6.18
CA ASP A 100 2.66 9.28 -6.34
C ASP A 100 1.68 9.26 -7.52
N ASP A 101 1.56 10.34 -8.32
CA ASP A 101 0.67 10.37 -9.49
C ASP A 101 1.19 9.53 -10.66
N SER A 102 2.49 9.23 -10.70
CA SER A 102 3.11 8.32 -11.67
C SER A 102 3.58 7.04 -10.98
N LEU A 103 2.65 6.11 -10.76
CA LEU A 103 2.96 4.81 -10.16
C LEU A 103 3.69 3.90 -11.15
N THR A 104 4.66 3.16 -10.64
CA THR A 104 5.50 2.25 -11.43
C THR A 104 5.13 0.78 -11.21
N VAL A 105 5.28 -0.02 -12.26
CA VAL A 105 5.29 -1.49 -12.19
C VAL A 105 6.58 -1.94 -12.85
N ALA A 106 7.41 -2.68 -12.12
CA ALA A 106 8.69 -3.16 -12.62
C ALA A 106 8.93 -4.60 -12.21
N THR A 107 9.74 -5.30 -12.99
CA THR A 107 10.18 -6.67 -12.69
C THR A 107 11.64 -6.64 -12.29
N TYR A 108 11.95 -7.26 -11.16
CA TYR A 108 13.30 -7.35 -10.59
C TYR A 108 13.70 -8.82 -10.41
N PRO A 109 15.01 -9.13 -10.27
CA PRO A 109 15.46 -10.44 -9.83
C PRO A 109 14.86 -10.78 -8.45
N ILE A 110 14.60 -12.07 -8.17
CA ILE A 110 14.02 -12.51 -6.88
C ILE A 110 14.81 -12.01 -5.66
N LYS A 111 16.14 -11.89 -5.82
CA LYS A 111 17.09 -11.34 -4.83
C LYS A 111 16.69 -9.94 -4.34
N PHE A 112 15.94 -9.16 -5.13
CA PHE A 112 15.41 -7.87 -4.71
C PHE A 112 14.54 -7.99 -3.45
N MET A 113 13.76 -9.07 -3.30
CA MET A 113 12.98 -9.31 -2.07
C MET A 113 13.86 -9.67 -0.88
N GLU A 114 15.02 -10.29 -1.09
CA GLU A 114 15.97 -10.64 -0.03
C GLU A 114 16.77 -9.43 0.44
N GLU A 115 17.07 -8.51 -0.49
CA GLU A 115 17.83 -7.29 -0.26
C GLU A 115 16.99 -6.15 0.32
N ASN A 116 15.65 -6.24 0.24
CA ASN A 116 14.72 -5.24 0.77
C ASN A 116 13.84 -5.84 1.86
N ASN A 117 13.58 -5.07 2.92
CA ASN A 117 12.77 -5.53 4.05
C ASN A 117 11.26 -5.50 3.71
N PHE A 118 10.78 -6.51 2.97
CA PHE A 118 9.36 -6.69 2.70
C PHE A 118 8.62 -7.13 3.97
N ILE A 119 7.59 -6.36 4.34
CA ILE A 119 6.73 -6.65 5.49
C ILE A 119 5.49 -7.38 4.98
N ASP A 120 5.23 -8.59 5.47
CA ASP A 120 3.98 -9.29 5.18
C ASP A 120 2.82 -8.63 5.92
N ILE A 121 1.80 -8.15 5.18
CA ILE A 121 0.66 -7.42 5.76
C ILE A 121 -0.19 -8.32 6.67
N ASP A 122 -0.37 -9.58 6.28
CA ASP A 122 -1.19 -10.51 7.06
C ASP A 122 -0.49 -10.85 8.39
N GLU A 123 0.83 -10.99 8.38
CA GLU A 123 1.62 -11.17 9.60
C GLU A 123 1.69 -9.88 10.43
N LEU A 124 1.92 -8.73 9.80
CA LEU A 124 1.99 -7.43 10.47
C LEU A 124 0.73 -7.16 11.28
N PHE A 125 -0.46 -7.36 10.70
CA PHE A 125 -1.72 -7.08 11.37
C PHE A 125 -2.26 -8.24 12.20
N SER A 126 -1.55 -9.37 12.25
CA SER A 126 -1.96 -10.52 13.03
C SER A 126 -2.01 -10.18 14.52
N GLY A 127 -3.17 -10.40 15.15
CA GLY A 127 -3.37 -10.11 16.57
C GLY A 127 -3.47 -8.62 16.94
N MET A 128 -3.37 -7.71 15.96
CA MET A 128 -3.55 -6.28 16.21
C MET A 128 -5.03 -5.90 16.33
N SER A 129 -5.31 -4.96 17.21
CA SER A 129 -6.60 -4.26 17.25
C SER A 129 -6.77 -3.36 16.02
N LYS A 130 -8.02 -2.99 15.74
CA LYS A 130 -8.35 -2.06 14.65
C LYS A 130 -7.69 -0.69 14.83
N GLU A 131 -7.62 -0.19 16.06
CA GLU A 131 -6.96 1.07 16.38
C GLU A 131 -5.44 1.00 16.13
N GLU A 132 -4.77 -0.11 16.47
CA GLU A 132 -3.35 -0.31 16.17
C GLU A 132 -3.10 -0.36 14.65
N ILE A 133 -3.95 -1.07 13.90
CA ILE A 133 -3.89 -1.10 12.43
C ILE A 133 -4.02 0.32 11.87
N TRP A 134 -4.98 1.11 12.36
CA TRP A 134 -5.14 2.49 11.93
C TRP A 134 -3.91 3.34 12.22
N GLU A 135 -3.35 3.28 13.42
CA GLU A 135 -2.15 4.06 13.77
C GLU A 135 -0.92 3.63 12.96
N ILE A 136 -0.76 2.33 12.66
CA ILE A 136 0.33 1.85 11.80
C ILE A 136 0.17 2.37 10.37
N VAL A 137 -1.03 2.30 9.79
CA VAL A 137 -1.26 2.76 8.41
C VAL A 137 -1.07 4.28 8.28
N GLU A 138 -1.35 5.06 9.33
CA GLU A 138 -1.05 6.49 9.35
C GLU A 138 0.46 6.77 9.17
N THR A 139 1.34 5.86 9.63
CA THR A 139 2.79 5.97 9.40
C THR A 139 3.20 5.77 7.93
N TRP A 140 2.30 5.27 7.07
CA TRP A 140 2.57 5.07 5.65
C TRP A 140 2.39 6.36 4.84
N ARG A 141 1.78 7.39 5.41
CA ARG A 141 1.61 8.69 4.74
C ARG A 141 2.96 9.27 4.33
N GLY A 142 3.03 9.76 3.09
CA GLY A 142 4.25 10.35 2.54
C GLY A 142 5.30 9.33 2.11
N LYS A 143 5.05 8.02 2.21
CA LYS A 143 5.97 6.96 1.72
C LYS A 143 5.65 6.54 0.30
N ARG A 144 6.66 6.07 -0.43
CA ARG A 144 6.46 5.30 -1.67
C ARG A 144 6.19 3.84 -1.33
N ILE A 145 4.94 3.41 -1.50
CA ILE A 145 4.52 2.05 -1.13
C ILE A 145 4.69 1.12 -2.33
N TYR A 146 5.48 0.08 -2.15
CA TYR A 146 5.74 -0.96 -3.13
C TYR A 146 5.19 -2.28 -2.61
N ILE A 147 4.39 -2.97 -3.42
CA ILE A 147 3.78 -4.24 -3.08
C ILE A 147 4.30 -5.37 -3.95
N VAL A 148 4.30 -6.57 -3.39
CA VAL A 148 4.47 -7.84 -4.11
C VAL A 148 3.32 -8.77 -3.71
N ASP A 149 2.48 -9.12 -4.68
CA ASP A 149 1.39 -10.10 -4.51
C ASP A 149 1.89 -11.51 -4.84
N LYS A 150 1.96 -12.36 -3.82
CA LYS A 150 2.47 -13.74 -3.91
C LYS A 150 1.46 -14.73 -4.48
N ASN A 151 0.26 -14.30 -4.87
CA ASN A 151 -0.73 -15.23 -5.40
C ASN A 151 -0.25 -15.81 -6.76
N PRO A 152 -0.11 -17.15 -6.86
CA PRO A 152 0.45 -17.81 -8.05
C PRO A 152 -0.38 -17.60 -9.32
N ASP A 153 -1.69 -17.34 -9.20
CA ASP A 153 -2.58 -17.14 -10.34
C ASP A 153 -2.24 -15.87 -11.15
N PHE A 154 -1.51 -14.92 -10.54
CA PHE A 154 -1.10 -13.69 -11.21
C PHE A 154 0.31 -13.74 -11.80
N GLY A 155 1.09 -14.80 -11.51
CA GLY A 155 2.45 -14.97 -12.00
C GLY A 155 3.35 -13.77 -11.68
N GLU A 156 3.13 -13.11 -10.54
CA GLU A 156 3.93 -11.95 -10.10
C GLU A 156 5.23 -12.36 -9.43
N ILE A 157 5.40 -13.65 -9.11
CA ILE A 157 6.63 -14.22 -8.57
C ILE A 157 6.93 -15.50 -9.31
N THR A 158 8.20 -15.65 -9.67
CA THR A 158 8.79 -16.89 -10.17
C THR A 158 10.04 -17.20 -9.35
N ASP A 159 10.68 -18.34 -9.62
CA ASP A 159 11.95 -18.70 -8.96
C ASP A 159 13.06 -17.68 -9.24
N ASP A 160 12.98 -16.94 -10.36
CA ASP A 160 14.03 -16.01 -10.81
C ASP A 160 13.67 -14.53 -10.64
N SER A 161 12.37 -14.19 -10.54
CA SER A 161 11.92 -12.81 -10.66
C SER A 161 10.70 -12.48 -9.82
N VAL A 162 10.57 -11.18 -9.51
CA VAL A 162 9.45 -10.60 -8.79
C VAL A 162 8.95 -9.35 -9.50
N LYS A 163 7.62 -9.23 -9.62
CA LYS A 163 6.95 -8.01 -10.06
C LYS A 163 6.62 -7.15 -8.84
N VAL A 164 7.16 -5.93 -8.83
CA VAL A 164 6.94 -4.95 -7.78
C VAL A 164 6.04 -3.85 -8.33
N THR A 165 4.92 -3.61 -7.66
CA THR A 165 3.93 -2.60 -8.06
C THR A 165 3.91 -1.48 -7.03
N GLN A 166 4.09 -0.24 -7.47
CA GLN A 166 3.89 0.92 -6.61
C GLN A 166 2.40 1.22 -6.47
N VAL A 167 1.93 1.51 -5.26
CA VAL A 167 0.51 1.79 -4.96
C VAL A 167 0.36 3.06 -4.13
N LYS A 168 -0.84 3.65 -4.17
CA LYS A 168 -1.27 4.67 -3.20
C LYS A 168 -1.98 4.02 -2.03
N CYS A 169 -1.74 4.53 -0.82
CA CYS A 169 -2.61 4.25 0.32
C CYS A 169 -3.76 5.26 0.33
N LEU A 170 -4.98 4.78 0.12
CA LEU A 170 -6.20 5.58 0.19
C LEU A 170 -6.68 5.77 1.64
N GLY A 171 -6.09 5.02 2.58
CA GLY A 171 -6.36 5.10 4.01
C GLY A 171 -6.99 3.83 4.56
N THR A 172 -7.73 3.98 5.65
CA THR A 172 -8.42 2.90 6.34
C THR A 172 -9.91 3.19 6.47
N ASN A 173 -10.66 2.26 7.07
CA ASN A 173 -12.03 2.50 7.47
C ASN A 173 -12.17 3.36 8.76
N ARG A 174 -11.11 4.08 9.16
CA ARG A 174 -11.18 5.05 10.28
C ARG A 174 -12.18 6.15 9.92
N PRO A 175 -13.18 6.43 10.77
CA PRO A 175 -14.06 7.57 10.57
C PRO A 175 -13.24 8.87 10.48
N PRO A 176 -13.67 9.86 9.68
CA PRO A 176 -13.06 11.18 9.69
C PRO A 176 -13.01 11.71 11.13
N LYS A 177 -11.88 12.30 11.54
CA LYS A 177 -11.85 13.04 12.80
C LYS A 177 -12.88 14.17 12.67
N ASN A 178 -13.88 14.19 13.55
CA ASN A 178 -14.83 15.30 13.66
C ASN A 178 -14.08 16.51 14.25
N ASP A 179 -13.25 17.18 13.46
CA ASP A 179 -12.66 18.47 13.82
C ASP A 179 -13.64 19.64 13.51
N ALA A 180 -14.94 19.35 13.43
CA ALA A 180 -15.99 20.28 13.06
C ALA A 180 -17.13 20.33 14.10
N ILE A 181 -16.80 20.52 15.39
CA ILE A 181 -17.63 21.31 16.32
C ILE A 181 -16.68 22.10 17.22
N ILE A 182 -16.25 23.27 16.74
CA ILE A 182 -16.06 24.56 17.43
C ILE A 182 -15.47 25.47 16.35
N ARG A 183 -16.35 26.15 15.62
CA ARG A 183 -16.08 27.50 15.13
C ARG A 183 -17.26 28.33 15.62
N ASN A 184 -16.93 29.29 16.48
CA ASN A 184 -17.82 30.22 17.15
C ASN A 184 -18.81 30.90 16.21
#